data_AF-A0A419WJC6-F1
#
_entry.id   AF-A0A419WJC6-F1
#
_cell.length_a   1.000
_cell.length_b   1.000
_cell.length_c   1.000
_cell.angle_alpha   90.00
_cell.angle_beta   90.00
_cell.angle_gamma   90.00
#
_symmetry.space_group_name_H-M   'P 1'
#
loop_
_entity.id
_entity.type
_entity.pdbx_description
1 polymer ?
#
loop_
_entity_poly.entity_id
_entity_poly.type
_entity_poly.pdbx_seq_one_letter_code
_entity_poly.pdbx_strand_id
1 'polypeptide(L)'
;MTNLDHGKFSRATTMFHSLLALTVFVLFFTGYAIAFNTELWWLVELMGGNEGVLSIHRAAGFSLIALTGFWVPYMLLRSSSRSNFRSVLPSPDDARAFLQDVKFALGWADERHPSARQFAGFKADEVPLLSYVGKGVIWIFTVELILLMISGLLIWRKTWLIDFYNSQSVAMAFVAFHGLLGIIMLMGVMFHTFEHGFHPAFYPVEMKAFLPKDMTPNFHGDPDEYETTGIERLRRKPSWRWATNVVAVLVVVGVVSVMMASLEYGGYPVPDTLAFGEGSVLRTIGINAGIFVLLLGLVLSMYGNVLRARYVSRRDQRATGAATDGGEPSETKRSSSEPRSDGGEVSGANRSTSDPRSDGGEVSETNRSAADHGSTDPNDD
;
A
#
# COMPACT_ATOMS: atom_id res chain seq x y z
N MET A 1 9.47 4.68 -13.99
CA MET A 1 9.67 4.06 -12.67
C MET A 1 10.75 4.87 -11.99
N THR A 2 10.50 5.31 -10.77
CA THR A 2 11.49 6.05 -9.96
C THR A 2 12.31 5.10 -9.09
N ASN A 3 13.33 5.59 -8.37
CA ASN A 3 14.03 4.76 -7.39
C ASN A 3 13.09 4.26 -6.28
N LEU A 4 11.98 4.98 -6.04
CA LEU A 4 10.90 4.53 -5.18
C LEU A 4 10.16 3.30 -5.70
N ASP A 5 10.18 2.97 -6.99
CA ASP A 5 9.47 1.79 -7.54
C ASP A 5 10.32 0.51 -7.53
N HIS A 6 11.54 0.55 -6.97
CA HIS A 6 12.41 -0.63 -6.97
C HIS A 6 11.74 -1.77 -6.21
N GLY A 7 11.63 -2.91 -6.89
CA GLY A 7 11.05 -4.12 -6.33
C GLY A 7 11.97 -4.53 -5.20
N LYS A 8 11.48 -4.51 -3.96
CA LYS A 8 12.26 -5.00 -2.83
C LYS A 8 11.92 -6.46 -2.48
N PHE A 9 10.87 -7.01 -3.09
CA PHE A 9 10.33 -8.34 -2.82
C PHE A 9 10.70 -9.36 -3.91
N SER A 10 10.73 -10.64 -3.54
CA SER A 10 10.98 -11.73 -4.49
C SER A 10 9.75 -12.05 -5.36
N ARG A 11 9.96 -12.73 -6.48
CA ARG A 11 8.85 -13.22 -7.35
C ARG A 11 7.84 -14.07 -6.60
N ALA A 12 8.32 -14.93 -5.71
CA ALA A 12 7.45 -15.76 -4.88
C ALA A 12 6.59 -14.88 -3.94
N THR A 13 7.20 -13.87 -3.30
CA THR A 13 6.49 -12.98 -2.36
C THR A 13 5.41 -12.16 -3.04
N THR A 14 5.69 -11.61 -4.22
CA THR A 14 4.72 -10.84 -5.01
C THR A 14 3.56 -11.72 -5.50
N MET A 15 3.84 -12.97 -5.90
CA MET A 15 2.79 -13.94 -6.25
C MET A 15 1.94 -14.33 -5.04
N PHE A 16 2.56 -14.63 -3.90
CA PHE A 16 1.85 -14.92 -2.66
C PHE A 16 0.97 -13.76 -2.25
N HIS A 17 1.48 -12.52 -2.30
CA HIS A 17 0.68 -11.33 -2.01
C HIS A 17 -0.56 -11.24 -2.91
N SER A 18 -0.43 -11.41 -4.22
CA SER A 18 -1.59 -11.37 -5.14
C SER A 18 -2.62 -12.46 -4.83
N LEU A 19 -2.19 -13.69 -4.54
CA LEU A 19 -3.09 -14.80 -4.19
C LEU A 19 -3.74 -14.60 -2.82
N LEU A 20 -2.96 -14.12 -1.85
CA LEU A 20 -3.42 -13.81 -0.51
C LEU A 20 -4.46 -12.68 -0.57
N ALA A 21 -4.17 -11.59 -1.28
CA ALA A 21 -5.09 -10.48 -1.48
C ALA A 21 -6.40 -10.95 -2.09
N LEU A 22 -6.37 -11.74 -3.17
CA LEU A 22 -7.58 -12.29 -3.79
C LEU A 22 -8.40 -13.11 -2.78
N THR A 23 -7.76 -14.01 -2.05
CA THR A 23 -8.41 -14.87 -1.05
C THR A 23 -9.03 -14.04 0.07
N VAL A 24 -8.28 -13.06 0.58
CA VAL A 24 -8.71 -12.14 1.64
C VAL A 24 -9.89 -11.27 1.17
N PHE A 25 -9.87 -10.73 -0.05
CA PHE A 25 -11.01 -9.98 -0.58
C PHE A 25 -12.26 -10.85 -0.69
N VAL A 26 -12.17 -12.10 -1.17
CA VAL A 26 -13.32 -13.02 -1.21
C VAL A 26 -13.85 -13.32 0.20
N LEU A 27 -12.95 -13.56 1.16
CA LEU A 27 -13.31 -13.74 2.57
C LEU A 27 -14.03 -12.51 3.14
N PHE A 28 -13.58 -11.31 2.79
CA PHE A 28 -14.24 -10.09 3.23
C PHE A 28 -15.60 -9.88 2.56
N PHE A 29 -15.74 -10.04 1.24
CA PHE A 29 -17.05 -9.90 0.61
C PHE A 29 -18.07 -10.86 1.22
N THR A 30 -17.68 -12.12 1.45
CA THR A 30 -18.56 -13.13 2.04
C THR A 30 -18.79 -12.92 3.53
N GLY A 31 -17.75 -12.67 4.32
CA GLY A 31 -17.85 -12.46 5.77
C GLY A 31 -18.63 -11.18 6.11
N TYR A 32 -18.44 -10.13 5.32
CA TYR A 32 -19.13 -8.87 5.47
C TYR A 32 -20.62 -9.00 5.12
N ALA A 33 -20.95 -9.75 4.06
CA ALA A 33 -22.32 -10.12 3.73
C ALA A 33 -23.01 -10.97 4.82
N ILE A 34 -22.27 -11.89 5.47
CA ILE A 34 -22.80 -12.66 6.61
C ILE A 34 -23.11 -11.74 7.80
N ALA A 35 -22.18 -10.85 8.14
CA ALA A 35 -22.30 -9.98 9.30
C ALA A 35 -23.39 -8.90 9.15
N PHE A 36 -23.58 -8.37 7.94
CA PHE A 36 -24.53 -7.28 7.66
C PHE A 36 -25.47 -7.63 6.50
N ASN A 37 -26.08 -8.82 6.60
CA ASN A 37 -26.95 -9.37 5.55
C ASN A 37 -28.14 -8.46 5.20
N THR A 38 -28.62 -7.65 6.16
CA THR A 38 -29.76 -6.75 5.97
C THR A 38 -29.38 -5.60 5.05
N GLU A 39 -28.19 -5.01 5.25
CA GLU A 39 -27.68 -3.90 4.45
C GLU A 39 -27.05 -4.37 3.14
N LEU A 40 -26.59 -5.62 3.10
CA LEU A 40 -25.91 -6.25 1.97
C LEU A 40 -26.73 -7.39 1.35
N TRP A 41 -28.05 -7.32 1.45
CA TRP A 41 -28.96 -8.34 0.93
C TRP A 41 -28.69 -8.69 -0.53
N TRP A 42 -28.36 -7.68 -1.35
CA TRP A 42 -28.07 -7.84 -2.77
C TRP A 42 -26.82 -8.68 -3.02
N LEU A 43 -25.83 -8.58 -2.14
CA LEU A 43 -24.58 -9.35 -2.22
C LEU A 43 -24.84 -10.80 -1.80
N VAL A 44 -25.70 -11.01 -0.79
CA VAL A 44 -26.13 -12.33 -0.38
C VAL A 44 -26.91 -13.02 -1.50
N GLU A 45 -27.85 -12.33 -2.14
CA GLU A 45 -28.62 -12.86 -3.27
C GLU A 45 -27.72 -13.19 -4.47
N LEU A 46 -26.78 -12.29 -4.83
CA LEU A 46 -25.81 -12.51 -5.90
C LEU A 46 -24.97 -13.78 -5.69
N MET A 47 -24.69 -14.13 -4.43
CA MET A 47 -23.90 -15.31 -4.07
C MET A 47 -24.74 -16.58 -3.89
N GLY A 48 -26.05 -16.54 -4.20
CA GLY A 48 -26.94 -17.69 -4.09
C GLY A 48 -27.59 -17.86 -2.71
N GLY A 49 -27.79 -16.77 -1.98
CA GLY A 49 -28.40 -16.77 -0.65
C GLY A 49 -27.40 -17.13 0.47
N ASN A 50 -27.92 -17.29 1.68
CA ASN A 50 -27.11 -17.56 2.88
C ASN A 50 -26.23 -18.82 2.74
N GLU A 51 -26.77 -19.91 2.18
CA GLU A 51 -26.00 -21.13 1.95
C GLU A 51 -24.85 -20.92 0.97
N GLY A 52 -25.08 -20.16 -0.09
CA GLY A 52 -24.07 -19.82 -1.09
C GLY A 52 -22.94 -18.98 -0.49
N VAL A 53 -23.28 -17.89 0.22
CA VAL A 53 -22.29 -17.04 0.90
C VAL A 53 -21.46 -17.85 1.89
N LEU A 54 -22.09 -18.67 2.74
CA LEU A 54 -21.38 -19.49 3.72
C LEU A 54 -20.46 -20.53 3.07
N SER A 55 -20.91 -21.13 1.97
CA SER A 55 -20.11 -22.11 1.22
C SER A 55 -18.88 -21.46 0.59
N ILE A 56 -19.02 -20.30 -0.04
CA ILE A 56 -17.91 -19.55 -0.61
C ILE A 56 -16.96 -19.08 0.50
N HIS A 57 -17.47 -18.57 1.61
CA HIS A 57 -16.66 -18.14 2.75
C HIS A 57 -15.79 -19.29 3.29
N ARG A 58 -16.38 -20.47 3.49
CA ARG A 58 -15.66 -21.67 3.97
C ARG A 58 -14.61 -22.13 2.96
N ALA A 59 -14.94 -22.14 1.67
CA ALA A 59 -13.99 -22.52 0.62
C ALA A 59 -12.79 -21.54 0.55
N ALA A 60 -13.06 -20.24 0.64
CA ALA A 60 -12.02 -19.22 0.71
C ALA A 60 -11.18 -19.31 2.00
N GLY A 61 -11.81 -19.62 3.14
CA GLY A 61 -11.12 -19.83 4.42
C GLY A 61 -10.19 -21.04 4.38
N PHE A 62 -10.65 -22.16 3.81
CA PHE A 62 -9.78 -23.32 3.58
C PHE A 62 -8.62 -23.00 2.63
N SER A 63 -8.89 -22.24 1.56
CA SER A 63 -7.87 -21.77 0.62
C SER A 63 -6.81 -20.90 1.32
N LEU A 64 -7.22 -20.01 2.21
CA LEU A 64 -6.32 -19.19 3.03
C LEU A 64 -5.42 -20.05 3.93
N ILE A 65 -6.00 -21.05 4.60
CA ILE A 65 -5.26 -21.99 5.46
C ILE A 65 -4.24 -22.77 4.64
N ALA A 66 -4.63 -23.31 3.48
CA ALA A 66 -3.72 -24.05 2.61
C ALA A 66 -2.60 -23.15 2.06
N LEU A 67 -2.96 -21.94 1.58
CA LEU A 67 -2.01 -20.97 1.03
C LEU A 67 -0.98 -20.55 2.09
N THR A 68 -1.43 -20.21 3.30
CA THR A 68 -0.56 -19.78 4.40
C THR A 68 0.25 -20.95 4.97
N GLY A 69 -0.37 -22.12 5.10
CA GLY A 69 0.27 -23.36 5.55
C GLY A 69 1.36 -23.85 4.60
N PHE A 70 1.26 -23.56 3.30
CA PHE A 70 2.35 -23.76 2.35
C PHE A 70 3.42 -22.66 2.47
N TRP A 71 3.00 -21.40 2.53
CA TRP A 71 3.88 -20.25 2.42
C TRP A 71 4.81 -20.05 3.61
N VAL A 72 4.30 -20.25 4.83
CA VAL A 72 5.10 -20.08 6.06
C VAL A 72 6.29 -21.07 6.08
N PRO A 73 6.10 -22.39 5.90
CA PRO A 73 7.22 -23.32 5.74
C PRO A 73 8.15 -22.96 4.57
N TYR A 74 7.59 -22.54 3.43
CA TYR A 74 8.40 -22.13 2.27
C TYR A 74 9.38 -20.99 2.63
N MET A 75 8.91 -19.97 3.36
CA MET A 75 9.75 -18.86 3.83
C MET A 75 10.78 -19.31 4.87
N LEU A 76 10.40 -20.20 5.81
CA LEU A 76 11.28 -20.67 6.88
C LEU A 76 12.37 -21.64 6.38
N LEU A 77 12.10 -22.41 5.35
CA LEU A 77 13.04 -23.41 4.82
C LEU A 77 14.03 -22.81 3.80
N ARG A 78 13.64 -21.77 3.06
CA ARG A 78 14.50 -21.17 2.03
C ARG A 78 15.54 -20.22 2.61
N SER A 79 16.82 -20.55 2.47
CA SER A 79 17.95 -19.75 2.99
C SER A 79 17.93 -18.28 2.54
N SER A 80 17.60 -18.02 1.27
CA SER A 80 17.49 -16.66 0.73
C SER A 80 16.32 -15.85 1.29
N SER A 81 15.37 -16.50 1.97
CA SER A 81 14.22 -15.84 2.61
C SER A 81 14.46 -15.58 4.10
N ARG A 82 15.35 -16.35 4.76
CA ARG A 82 15.65 -16.19 6.19
C ARG A 82 16.30 -14.86 6.55
N SER A 83 17.17 -14.33 5.68
CA SER A 83 17.77 -13.00 5.89
C SER A 83 16.71 -11.89 5.85
N ASN A 84 15.73 -12.00 4.95
CA ASN A 84 14.58 -11.09 4.88
C ASN A 84 13.59 -11.29 6.02
N PHE A 85 13.48 -12.49 6.58
CA PHE A 85 12.60 -12.74 7.72
C PHE A 85 13.06 -11.99 8.97
N ARG A 86 14.39 -11.93 9.21
CA ARG A 86 14.95 -11.22 10.36
C ARG A 86 14.68 -9.71 10.32
N SER A 87 14.56 -9.10 9.13
CA SER A 87 14.24 -7.68 9.01
C SER A 87 12.76 -7.34 9.25
N VAL A 88 11.88 -8.35 9.25
CA VAL A 88 10.45 -8.18 9.55
C VAL A 88 10.17 -8.29 11.06
N LEU A 89 11.07 -8.92 11.83
CA LEU A 89 10.91 -9.04 13.27
C LEU A 89 10.95 -7.66 13.95
N PRO A 90 10.08 -7.39 14.94
CA PRO A 90 10.14 -6.15 15.71
C PRO A 90 11.47 -6.10 16.46
N SER A 91 12.14 -4.94 16.45
CA SER A 91 13.37 -4.70 17.19
C SER A 91 13.18 -3.55 18.19
N PRO A 92 14.06 -3.43 19.20
CA PRO A 92 14.04 -2.27 20.10
C PRO A 92 14.15 -0.92 19.38
N ASP A 93 14.76 -0.89 18.19
CA ASP A 93 14.84 0.31 17.36
C ASP A 93 13.47 0.75 16.83
N ASP A 94 12.53 -0.19 16.63
CA ASP A 94 11.17 0.16 16.21
C ASP A 94 10.44 0.94 17.32
N ALA A 95 10.69 0.62 18.60
CA ALA A 95 10.13 1.36 19.74
C ALA A 95 10.76 2.77 19.86
N ARG A 96 12.07 2.88 19.64
CA ARG A 96 12.76 4.18 19.57
C ARG A 96 12.22 5.04 18.43
N ALA A 97 11.99 4.40 17.27
CA ALA A 97 11.42 5.06 16.10
C ALA A 97 10.02 5.59 16.37
N PHE A 98 9.16 4.78 16.98
CA PHE A 98 7.83 5.21 17.40
C PHE A 98 7.87 6.40 18.36
N LEU A 99 8.70 6.34 19.42
CA LEU A 99 8.82 7.42 20.39
C LEU A 99 9.31 8.73 19.77
N GLN A 100 10.28 8.66 18.86
CA GLN A 100 10.76 9.85 18.13
C GLN A 100 9.71 10.38 17.16
N ASP A 101 8.95 9.53 16.48
CA ASP A 101 7.86 9.98 15.60
C ASP A 101 6.74 10.67 16.39
N VAL A 102 6.43 10.20 17.61
CA VAL A 102 5.51 10.90 18.52
C VAL A 102 6.08 12.27 18.93
N LYS A 103 7.36 12.34 19.32
CA LYS A 103 8.02 13.62 19.64
C LYS A 103 7.98 14.57 18.45
N PHE A 104 8.29 14.09 17.26
CA PHE A 104 8.23 14.86 16.02
C PHE A 104 6.82 15.37 15.74
N ALA A 105 5.80 14.53 15.87
CA ALA A 105 4.39 14.92 15.67
C ALA A 105 3.92 15.98 16.68
N LEU A 106 4.47 15.96 17.90
CA LEU A 106 4.23 16.97 18.94
C LEU A 106 5.12 18.23 18.79
N GLY A 107 5.99 18.28 17.79
CA GLY A 107 6.93 19.38 17.57
C GLY A 107 8.10 19.43 18.57
N TRP A 108 8.34 18.34 19.30
CA TRP A 108 9.44 18.19 20.28
C TRP A 108 10.71 17.56 19.68
N ALA A 109 10.69 17.27 18.39
CA ALA A 109 11.87 16.84 17.64
C ALA A 109 11.81 17.46 16.24
N ASP A 110 12.96 17.92 15.75
CA ASP A 110 13.07 18.55 14.43
C ASP A 110 13.01 17.51 13.29
N GLU A 111 13.27 16.25 13.61
CA GLU A 111 13.43 15.18 12.64
C GLU A 111 12.78 13.86 13.07
N ARG A 112 12.17 13.16 12.11
CA ARG A 112 11.67 11.78 12.28
C ARG A 112 12.80 10.77 12.38
N HIS A 113 12.56 9.64 13.04
CA HIS A 113 13.55 8.55 13.12
C HIS A 113 13.84 7.95 11.73
N PRO A 114 15.08 7.54 11.40
CA PRO A 114 15.40 6.91 10.11
C PRO A 114 14.49 5.71 9.77
N SER A 115 14.22 4.83 10.74
CA SER A 115 13.29 3.70 10.60
C SER A 115 11.80 4.06 10.37
N ALA A 116 11.44 5.34 10.49
CA ALA A 116 10.11 5.85 10.15
C ALA A 116 10.05 6.46 8.73
N ARG A 117 11.20 6.67 8.10
CA ARG A 117 11.32 7.34 6.80
C ARG A 117 11.20 6.32 5.67
N GLN A 118 9.98 5.96 5.29
CA GLN A 118 9.75 5.02 4.17
C GLN A 118 9.87 5.69 2.78
N PHE A 119 9.72 7.02 2.71
CA PHE A 119 9.64 7.77 1.46
C PHE A 119 10.39 9.12 1.48
N ALA A 120 11.25 9.34 2.48
CA ALA A 120 12.03 10.58 2.51
C ALA A 120 13.21 10.49 1.53
N GLY A 121 13.59 11.63 0.95
CA GLY A 121 14.53 11.81 -0.18
C GLY A 121 15.97 11.35 0.02
N PHE A 122 16.22 10.32 0.84
CA PHE A 122 17.50 9.65 1.07
C PHE A 122 17.78 8.61 0.00
N LYS A 123 18.97 8.00 0.02
CA LYS A 123 19.32 6.96 -0.96
C LYS A 123 18.48 5.69 -0.73
N ALA A 124 18.24 4.92 -1.79
CA ALA A 124 17.30 3.79 -1.75
C ALA A 124 17.75 2.63 -0.83
N ASP A 125 19.05 2.53 -0.58
CA ASP A 125 19.75 1.63 0.35
C ASP A 125 19.72 2.11 1.80
N GLU A 126 19.65 3.42 2.04
CA GLU A 126 19.46 4.03 3.36
C GLU A 126 18.00 3.96 3.83
N VAL A 127 17.05 3.90 2.89
CA VAL A 127 15.62 3.75 3.19
C VAL A 127 15.33 2.28 3.56
N PRO A 128 14.85 2.02 4.79
CA PRO A 128 14.61 0.66 5.26
C PRO A 128 13.65 -0.10 4.34
N LEU A 129 13.80 -1.43 4.31
CA LEU A 129 12.92 -2.31 3.55
C LEU A 129 11.46 -2.16 4.01
N LEU A 130 11.27 -2.14 5.33
CA LEU A 130 10.02 -1.85 6.01
C LEU A 130 10.26 -0.77 7.07
N SER A 131 9.40 0.25 7.09
CA SER A 131 9.32 1.16 8.23
C SER A 131 8.81 0.42 9.47
N TYR A 132 8.99 1.00 10.66
CA TYR A 132 8.41 0.44 11.89
C TYR A 132 6.89 0.29 11.78
N VAL A 133 6.21 1.24 11.10
CA VAL A 133 4.77 1.17 10.79
C VAL A 133 4.47 -0.03 9.89
N GLY A 134 5.22 -0.20 8.80
CA GLY A 134 5.06 -1.33 7.89
C GLY A 134 5.27 -2.69 8.58
N LYS A 135 6.25 -2.79 9.49
CA LYS A 135 6.43 -4.00 10.31
C LYS A 135 5.24 -4.22 11.23
N GLY A 136 4.75 -3.17 11.88
CA GLY A 136 3.55 -3.20 12.72
C GLY A 136 2.34 -3.75 11.96
N VAL A 137 2.08 -3.24 10.76
CA VAL A 137 0.99 -3.72 9.88
C VAL A 137 1.15 -5.20 9.55
N ILE A 138 2.34 -5.67 9.19
CA ILE A 138 2.58 -7.10 8.94
C ILE A 138 2.25 -7.94 10.17
N TRP A 139 2.69 -7.54 11.36
CA TRP A 139 2.46 -8.31 12.58
C TRP A 139 1.01 -8.32 13.02
N ILE A 140 0.33 -7.18 12.93
CA ILE A 140 -1.11 -7.09 13.19
C ILE A 140 -1.85 -8.04 12.25
N PHE A 141 -1.61 -7.95 10.95
CA PHE A 141 -2.26 -8.84 9.96
C PHE A 141 -1.91 -10.31 10.19
N THR A 142 -0.67 -10.61 10.58
CA THR A 142 -0.24 -11.99 10.84
C THR A 142 -0.99 -12.58 12.03
N VAL A 143 -1.05 -11.86 13.15
CA VAL A 143 -1.76 -12.30 14.36
C VAL A 143 -3.25 -12.41 14.08
N GLU A 144 -3.85 -11.40 13.45
CA GLU A 144 -5.28 -11.40 13.12
C GLU A 144 -5.66 -12.55 12.18
N LEU A 145 -4.89 -12.79 11.12
CA LEU A 145 -5.12 -13.93 10.23
C LEU A 145 -4.99 -15.27 10.95
N ILE A 146 -4.01 -15.44 11.85
CA ILE A 146 -3.87 -16.65 12.66
C ILE A 146 -5.11 -16.86 13.53
N LEU A 147 -5.53 -15.83 14.26
CA LEU A 147 -6.70 -15.90 15.12
C LEU A 147 -7.98 -16.16 14.33
N LEU A 148 -8.15 -15.54 13.16
CA LEU A 148 -9.26 -15.79 12.24
C LEU A 148 -9.26 -17.22 11.70
N MET A 149 -8.10 -17.76 11.29
CA MET A 149 -8.01 -19.15 10.82
C MET A 149 -8.37 -20.16 11.92
N ILE A 150 -7.85 -19.95 13.14
CA ILE A 150 -8.12 -20.82 14.29
C ILE A 150 -9.61 -20.75 14.67
N SER A 151 -10.12 -19.53 14.90
CA SER A 151 -11.53 -19.34 15.27
C SER A 151 -12.48 -19.80 14.17
N GLY A 152 -12.13 -19.60 12.90
CA GLY A 152 -12.89 -20.06 11.74
C GLY A 152 -12.97 -21.58 11.65
N LEU A 153 -11.86 -22.27 11.90
CA LEU A 153 -11.81 -23.74 11.94
C LEU A 153 -12.61 -24.31 13.11
N LEU A 154 -12.52 -23.67 14.28
CA LEU A 154 -13.32 -24.00 15.45
C LEU A 154 -14.83 -23.91 15.10
N ILE A 155 -15.30 -22.75 14.64
CA ILE A 155 -16.72 -22.57 14.32
C ILE A 155 -17.20 -23.33 13.08
N TRP A 156 -16.30 -23.90 12.26
CA TRP A 156 -16.69 -24.79 11.17
C TRP A 156 -17.41 -26.03 11.72
N ARG A 157 -16.93 -26.59 12.83
CA ARG A 157 -17.50 -27.79 13.49
C ARG A 157 -18.22 -27.38 14.77
N LYS A 158 -19.24 -26.52 14.65
CA LYS A 158 -19.99 -25.98 15.81
C LYS A 158 -20.47 -27.06 16.78
N THR A 159 -20.95 -28.19 16.27
CA THR A 159 -21.43 -29.32 17.11
C THR A 159 -20.32 -29.86 18.01
N TRP A 160 -19.10 -30.01 17.49
CA TRP A 160 -17.96 -30.46 18.28
C TRP A 160 -17.62 -29.50 19.43
N LEU A 161 -17.72 -28.17 19.22
CA LEU A 161 -17.52 -27.20 20.31
C LEU A 161 -18.61 -27.28 21.37
N ILE A 162 -19.86 -27.41 20.93
CA ILE A 162 -21.00 -27.53 21.85
C ILE A 162 -20.83 -28.79 22.70
N ASP A 163 -20.46 -29.92 22.09
CA ASP A 163 -20.25 -31.18 22.78
C ASP A 163 -19.04 -31.11 23.73
N PHE A 164 -17.93 -30.52 23.31
CA PHE A 164 -16.70 -30.42 24.11
C PHE A 164 -16.87 -29.53 25.35
N TYR A 165 -17.54 -28.38 25.19
CA TYR A 165 -17.79 -27.45 26.30
C TYR A 165 -19.12 -27.69 27.03
N ASN A 166 -19.94 -28.63 26.54
CA ASN A 166 -21.33 -28.84 26.96
C ASN A 166 -22.12 -27.52 27.03
N SER A 167 -21.90 -26.63 26.06
CA SER A 167 -22.41 -25.25 26.12
C SER A 167 -22.58 -24.61 24.75
N GLN A 168 -23.82 -24.24 24.43
CA GLN A 168 -24.13 -23.45 23.25
C GLN A 168 -23.54 -22.04 23.34
N SER A 169 -23.53 -21.41 24.52
CA SER A 169 -23.03 -20.04 24.69
C SER A 169 -21.54 -19.91 24.37
N VAL A 170 -20.73 -20.96 24.61
CA VAL A 170 -19.33 -20.97 24.22
C VAL A 170 -19.17 -20.98 22.71
N ALA A 171 -19.93 -21.82 21.99
CA ALA A 171 -19.91 -21.81 20.53
C ALA A 171 -20.34 -20.44 19.96
N MET A 172 -21.32 -19.79 20.60
CA MET A 172 -21.75 -18.43 20.21
C MET A 172 -20.68 -17.38 20.46
N ALA A 173 -19.97 -17.46 21.57
CA ALA A 173 -18.86 -16.57 21.88
C ALA A 173 -17.76 -16.66 20.81
N PHE A 174 -17.42 -17.86 20.32
CA PHE A 174 -16.46 -18.03 19.23
C PHE A 174 -16.95 -17.45 17.90
N VAL A 175 -18.24 -17.53 17.59
CA VAL A 175 -18.83 -16.90 16.40
C VAL A 175 -18.72 -15.38 16.49
N ALA A 176 -19.11 -14.79 17.63
CA ALA A 176 -18.98 -13.36 17.86
C ALA A 176 -17.51 -12.90 17.80
N PHE A 177 -16.61 -13.65 18.44
CA PHE A 177 -15.17 -13.39 18.42
C PHE A 177 -14.60 -13.41 17.00
N HIS A 178 -14.93 -14.42 16.19
CA HIS A 178 -14.50 -14.49 14.79
C HIS A 178 -15.04 -13.30 13.97
N GLY A 179 -16.32 -12.96 14.16
CA GLY A 179 -16.94 -11.80 13.50
C GLY A 179 -16.27 -10.48 13.86
N LEU A 180 -15.99 -10.24 15.14
CA LEU A 180 -15.31 -9.03 15.62
C LEU A 180 -13.87 -8.94 15.13
N LEU A 181 -13.11 -10.05 15.14
CA LEU A 181 -11.79 -10.10 14.51
C LEU A 181 -11.85 -9.76 13.01
N GLY A 182 -12.89 -10.24 12.33
CA GLY A 182 -13.14 -9.92 10.93
C GLY A 182 -13.36 -8.42 10.74
N ILE A 183 -14.13 -7.77 11.62
CA ILE A 183 -14.38 -6.33 11.56
C ILE A 183 -13.10 -5.51 11.79
N ILE A 184 -12.26 -5.89 12.75
CA ILE A 184 -10.99 -5.18 12.99
C ILE A 184 -10.06 -5.33 11.78
N MET A 185 -9.88 -6.55 11.28
CA MET A 185 -9.06 -6.82 10.10
C MET A 185 -9.62 -6.12 8.84
N LEU A 186 -10.95 -6.00 8.71
CA LEU A 186 -11.60 -5.25 7.63
C LEU A 186 -11.13 -3.79 7.61
N MET A 187 -11.08 -3.14 8.77
CA MET A 187 -10.55 -1.79 8.90
C MET A 187 -9.10 -1.74 8.43
N GLY A 188 -8.27 -2.68 8.88
CA GLY A 188 -6.88 -2.83 8.45
C GLY A 188 -6.75 -2.94 6.93
N VAL A 189 -7.57 -3.76 6.27
CA VAL A 189 -7.56 -3.95 4.81
C VAL A 189 -8.03 -2.71 4.06
N MET A 190 -9.05 -2.00 4.57
CA MET A 190 -9.48 -0.73 3.97
C MET A 190 -8.38 0.33 4.03
N PHE A 191 -7.70 0.46 5.18
CA PHE A 191 -6.57 1.38 5.32
C PHE A 191 -5.38 0.97 4.45
N HIS A 192 -5.01 -0.31 4.43
CA HIS A 192 -3.95 -0.82 3.57
C HIS A 192 -4.23 -0.53 2.08
N THR A 193 -5.46 -0.77 1.64
CA THR A 193 -5.91 -0.45 0.28
C THR A 193 -5.79 1.04 -0.02
N PHE A 194 -6.25 1.88 0.90
CA PHE A 194 -6.19 3.33 0.75
C PHE A 194 -4.74 3.84 0.70
N GLU A 195 -3.89 3.42 1.64
CA GLU A 195 -2.50 3.85 1.74
C GLU A 195 -1.75 3.52 0.46
N HIS A 196 -1.77 2.27 0.01
CA HIS A 196 -0.99 1.84 -1.16
C HIS A 196 -1.62 2.18 -2.52
N GLY A 197 -2.95 2.37 -2.57
CA GLY A 197 -3.65 2.81 -3.79
C GLY A 197 -3.61 4.32 -4.02
N PHE A 198 -3.64 5.11 -2.94
CA PHE A 198 -3.84 6.56 -2.99
C PHE A 198 -2.67 7.36 -2.44
N HIS A 199 -1.52 6.74 -2.20
CA HIS A 199 -0.29 7.45 -1.90
C HIS A 199 0.10 8.41 -3.05
N PRO A 200 0.43 9.69 -2.77
CA PRO A 200 0.73 10.67 -3.82
C PRO A 200 1.87 10.27 -4.76
N ALA A 201 2.85 9.50 -4.26
CA ALA A 201 3.99 9.05 -5.06
C ALA A 201 3.67 7.85 -5.97
N PHE A 202 2.66 7.04 -5.63
CA PHE A 202 2.39 5.76 -6.30
C PHE A 202 1.03 5.68 -6.97
N TYR A 203 0.18 6.70 -6.80
CA TYR A 203 -1.17 6.71 -7.35
C TYR A 203 -1.18 6.45 -8.88
N PRO A 204 -1.98 5.48 -9.36
CA PRO A 204 -3.11 4.82 -8.66
C PRO A 204 -2.79 3.49 -7.95
N VAL A 205 -1.56 2.96 -8.03
CA VAL A 205 -1.19 1.71 -7.35
C VAL A 205 0.32 1.61 -7.15
N GLU A 206 0.75 1.23 -5.95
CA GLU A 206 2.17 0.94 -5.68
C GLU A 206 2.62 -0.39 -6.29
N MET A 207 3.58 -0.33 -7.21
CA MET A 207 4.04 -1.49 -7.98
C MET A 207 4.94 -2.46 -7.20
N LYS A 208 5.48 -2.06 -6.04
CA LYS A 208 6.39 -2.90 -5.25
C LYS A 208 5.79 -4.25 -4.86
N ALA A 209 4.49 -4.29 -4.61
CA ALA A 209 3.79 -5.51 -4.23
C ALA A 209 3.62 -6.50 -5.39
N PHE A 210 3.77 -6.04 -6.64
CA PHE A 210 3.49 -6.84 -7.84
C PHE A 210 4.76 -7.14 -8.65
N LEU A 211 5.74 -6.22 -8.66
CA LEU A 211 6.94 -6.34 -9.48
C LEU A 211 8.13 -6.77 -8.61
N PRO A 212 8.72 -7.96 -8.87
CA PRO A 212 9.79 -8.46 -8.04
C PRO A 212 11.13 -7.78 -8.35
N LYS A 213 12.05 -7.84 -7.39
CA LYS A 213 13.36 -7.16 -7.41
C LYS A 213 14.20 -7.47 -8.65
N ASP A 214 14.21 -8.72 -9.08
CA ASP A 214 14.94 -9.18 -10.28
C ASP A 214 14.38 -8.62 -11.59
N MET A 215 13.13 -8.14 -11.56
CA MET A 215 12.45 -7.59 -12.72
C MET A 215 12.44 -6.07 -12.75
N THR A 216 12.58 -5.40 -11.62
CA THR A 216 12.73 -3.95 -11.60
C THR A 216 14.05 -3.53 -12.23
N PRO A 217 14.06 -2.43 -13.00
CA PRO A 217 15.32 -1.88 -13.47
C PRO A 217 16.11 -1.55 -12.21
N ASN A 218 17.25 -2.21 -11.98
CA ASN A 218 18.26 -1.57 -11.16
C ASN A 218 18.62 -0.31 -11.94
N PHE A 219 18.46 0.86 -11.34
CA PHE A 219 19.19 2.01 -11.87
C PHE A 219 20.67 1.63 -11.75
N HIS A 220 21.25 1.14 -12.85
CA HIS A 220 22.67 0.84 -13.00
C HIS A 220 23.48 2.13 -13.20
N GLY A 221 23.10 3.20 -12.50
CA GLY A 221 24.05 4.27 -12.22
C GLY A 221 24.81 3.89 -10.96
N ASP A 222 25.97 4.50 -10.77
CA ASP A 222 26.72 4.35 -9.53
C ASP A 222 25.77 4.72 -8.35
N PRO A 223 25.60 3.87 -7.32
CA PRO A 223 24.85 4.26 -6.12
C PRO A 223 25.39 5.54 -5.46
N ASP A 224 26.61 5.96 -5.80
CA ASP A 224 27.19 7.24 -5.42
C ASP A 224 26.77 8.43 -6.31
N GLU A 225 26.18 8.19 -7.48
CA GLU A 225 25.76 9.22 -8.44
C GLU A 225 24.39 9.86 -8.10
N TYR A 226 23.58 9.21 -7.25
CA TYR A 226 22.26 9.71 -6.86
C TYR A 226 22.19 9.94 -5.35
N GLU A 227 22.08 11.21 -4.95
CA GLU A 227 21.92 11.60 -3.53
C GLU A 227 20.52 11.33 -2.98
N THR A 228 19.52 10.98 -3.81
CA THR A 228 18.11 10.86 -3.41
C THR A 228 17.36 9.68 -4.05
N THR A 229 16.18 9.36 -3.51
CA THR A 229 15.20 8.40 -4.08
C THR A 229 14.52 8.88 -5.37
N GLY A 230 14.81 10.08 -5.86
CA GLY A 230 14.13 10.64 -7.04
C GLY A 230 12.69 11.09 -6.77
N ILE A 231 12.26 11.18 -5.50
CA ILE A 231 10.90 11.61 -5.12
C ILE A 231 10.62 13.04 -5.58
N GLU A 232 11.63 13.89 -5.59
CA GLU A 232 11.59 15.28 -6.02
C GLU A 232 11.28 15.42 -7.53
N ARG A 233 11.51 14.36 -8.30
CA ARG A 233 11.20 14.31 -9.74
C ARG A 233 9.75 13.90 -10.01
N LEU A 234 9.02 13.46 -8.99
CA LEU A 234 7.63 13.04 -9.14
C LEU A 234 6.69 14.24 -9.22
N ARG A 235 5.85 14.28 -10.25
CA ARG A 235 4.71 15.20 -10.33
C ARG A 235 3.44 14.46 -9.95
N ARG A 236 2.68 15.05 -9.03
CA ARG A 236 1.36 14.53 -8.62
C ARG A 236 0.43 14.50 -9.83
N LYS A 237 -0.32 13.42 -10.00
CA LYS A 237 -1.36 13.35 -11.04
C LYS A 237 -2.47 14.37 -10.73
N PRO A 238 -3.03 15.07 -11.73
CA PRO A 238 -4.09 16.06 -11.51
C PRO A 238 -5.31 15.49 -10.79
N SER A 239 -5.67 14.23 -11.08
CA SER A 239 -6.83 13.56 -10.47
C SER A 239 -6.60 13.08 -9.03
N TRP A 240 -5.34 13.03 -8.56
CA TRP A 240 -4.99 12.43 -7.26
C TRP A 240 -5.74 13.08 -6.10
N ARG A 241 -5.71 14.42 -6.02
CA ARG A 241 -6.28 15.16 -4.88
C ARG A 241 -7.77 14.85 -4.68
N TRP A 242 -8.54 14.88 -5.75
CA TRP A 242 -9.98 14.56 -5.68
C TRP A 242 -10.20 13.08 -5.36
N ALA A 243 -9.48 12.18 -6.03
CA ALA A 243 -9.65 10.73 -5.83
C ALA A 243 -9.32 10.32 -4.38
N THR A 244 -8.20 10.81 -3.83
CA THR A 244 -7.80 10.56 -2.44
C THR A 244 -8.84 11.09 -1.46
N ASN A 245 -9.37 12.31 -1.66
CA ASN A 245 -10.38 12.87 -0.77
C ASN A 245 -11.67 12.04 -0.78
N VAL A 246 -12.16 11.65 -1.96
CA VAL A 246 -13.38 10.84 -2.09
C VAL A 246 -13.18 9.48 -1.42
N VAL A 247 -12.09 8.79 -1.72
CA VAL A 247 -11.86 7.45 -1.17
C VAL A 247 -11.58 7.50 0.33
N ALA A 248 -10.89 8.54 0.83
CA ALA A 248 -10.70 8.75 2.27
C ALA A 248 -12.04 8.89 3.00
N VAL A 249 -12.97 9.68 2.44
CA VAL A 249 -14.33 9.81 2.99
C VAL A 249 -15.04 8.46 2.99
N LEU A 250 -14.97 7.70 1.90
CA LEU A 250 -15.61 6.38 1.81
C LEU A 250 -15.03 5.38 2.82
N VAL A 251 -13.70 5.39 3.03
CA VAL A 251 -13.03 4.57 4.05
C VAL A 251 -13.52 4.94 5.44
N VAL A 252 -13.52 6.23 5.79
CA VAL A 252 -13.96 6.69 7.11
C VAL A 252 -15.44 6.37 7.34
N VAL A 253 -16.31 6.68 6.38
CA VAL A 253 -17.75 6.38 6.46
C VAL A 253 -17.98 4.88 6.58
N GLY A 254 -17.29 4.07 5.77
CA GLY A 254 -17.36 2.61 5.83
C GLY A 254 -16.97 2.07 7.20
N VAL A 255 -15.78 2.45 7.69
CA VAL A 255 -15.26 2.03 9.00
C VAL A 255 -16.21 2.42 10.14
N VAL A 256 -16.60 3.69 10.21
CA VAL A 256 -17.50 4.18 11.28
C VAL A 256 -18.84 3.45 11.24
N SER A 257 -19.39 3.21 10.05
CA SER A 257 -20.67 2.53 9.91
C SER A 257 -20.61 1.07 10.34
N VAL A 258 -19.51 0.37 10.01
CA VAL A 258 -19.25 -0.99 10.49
C VAL A 258 -19.10 -1.02 12.00
N MET A 259 -18.32 -0.09 12.57
CA MET A 259 -18.13 -0.02 14.02
C MET A 259 -19.47 0.22 14.73
N MET A 260 -20.27 1.17 14.28
CA MET A 260 -21.58 1.45 14.86
C MET A 260 -22.52 0.24 14.73
N ALA A 261 -22.59 -0.37 13.54
CA ALA A 261 -23.40 -1.58 13.33
C ALA A 261 -22.91 -2.77 14.16
N SER A 262 -21.60 -2.84 14.45
CA SER A 262 -21.02 -3.90 15.29
C SER A 262 -21.38 -3.79 16.77
N LEU A 263 -21.76 -2.60 17.26
CA LEU A 263 -22.25 -2.42 18.64
C LEU A 263 -23.62 -3.08 18.85
N GLU A 264 -24.42 -3.13 17.77
CA GLU A 264 -25.72 -3.79 17.73
C GLU A 264 -25.59 -5.26 17.31
N TYR A 265 -24.40 -5.68 16.86
CA TYR A 265 -24.14 -7.05 16.40
C TYR A 265 -24.04 -8.01 17.60
N GLY A 266 -25.19 -8.56 18.00
CA GLY A 266 -25.31 -9.57 19.06
C GLY A 266 -24.76 -10.97 18.72
N GLY A 267 -24.15 -11.14 17.54
CA GLY A 267 -23.41 -12.34 17.18
C GLY A 267 -24.23 -13.56 16.77
N TYR A 268 -25.57 -13.59 16.90
CA TYR A 268 -26.48 -14.61 16.35
C TYR A 268 -27.94 -14.39 16.82
N PRO A 269 -28.95 -15.06 16.22
CA PRO A 269 -28.83 -15.89 15.03
C PRO A 269 -28.55 -15.11 13.75
N VAL A 270 -27.60 -15.61 12.94
CA VAL A 270 -27.60 -15.29 11.51
C VAL A 270 -28.94 -15.80 10.99
N PRO A 271 -29.85 -14.93 10.55
CA PRO A 271 -31.20 -15.35 10.18
C PRO A 271 -31.14 -16.39 9.06
N ASP A 272 -31.89 -17.48 9.20
CA ASP A 272 -32.02 -18.47 8.12
C ASP A 272 -32.74 -17.87 6.90
N THR A 273 -33.49 -16.79 7.10
CA THR A 273 -34.20 -16.03 6.06
C THR A 273 -33.68 -14.61 5.95
N LEU A 274 -33.58 -14.08 4.74
CA LEU A 274 -33.16 -12.69 4.49
C LEU A 274 -34.13 -11.70 5.15
N ALA A 275 -33.64 -10.87 6.06
CA ALA A 275 -34.38 -9.73 6.58
C ALA A 275 -34.26 -8.57 5.57
N PHE A 276 -35.28 -8.39 4.74
CA PHE A 276 -35.31 -7.28 3.79
C PHE A 276 -35.90 -6.03 4.46
N GLY A 277 -35.17 -4.91 4.42
CA GLY A 277 -35.74 -3.59 4.71
C GLY A 277 -35.83 -3.16 6.17
N GLU A 278 -35.27 -3.91 7.12
CA GLU A 278 -35.24 -3.53 8.55
C GLU A 278 -34.07 -2.60 8.92
N GLY A 279 -33.16 -2.31 7.96
CA GLY A 279 -31.97 -1.50 8.19
C GLY A 279 -32.20 0.01 8.08
N SER A 280 -31.52 0.79 8.92
CA SER A 280 -31.43 2.25 8.76
C SER A 280 -30.78 2.60 7.42
N VAL A 281 -31.41 3.50 6.64
CA VAL A 281 -30.88 3.96 5.34
C VAL A 281 -29.43 4.45 5.45
N LEU A 282 -29.11 5.17 6.54
CA LEU A 282 -27.75 5.65 6.79
C LEU A 282 -26.76 4.49 7.01
N ARG A 283 -27.17 3.46 7.78
CA ARG A 283 -26.37 2.25 8.02
C ARG A 283 -26.15 1.50 6.71
N THR A 284 -27.19 1.36 5.89
CA THR A 284 -27.10 0.72 4.57
C THR A 284 -26.12 1.45 3.66
N ILE A 285 -26.22 2.78 3.54
CA ILE A 285 -25.29 3.59 2.73
C ILE A 285 -23.86 3.41 3.23
N GLY A 286 -23.66 3.50 4.54
CA GLY A 286 -22.35 3.38 5.16
C GLY A 286 -21.68 2.03 4.95
N ILE A 287 -22.41 0.94 5.15
CA ILE A 287 -21.91 -0.43 4.96
C ILE A 287 -21.62 -0.69 3.46
N ASN A 288 -22.46 -0.19 2.56
CA ASN A 288 -22.20 -0.29 1.12
C ASN A 288 -21.00 0.56 0.68
N ALA A 289 -20.72 1.70 1.33
CA ALA A 289 -19.50 2.46 1.10
C ALA A 289 -18.25 1.62 1.45
N GLY A 290 -18.32 0.84 2.54
CA GLY A 290 -17.28 -0.12 2.89
C GLY A 290 -17.06 -1.20 1.81
N ILE A 291 -18.14 -1.80 1.30
CA ILE A 291 -18.08 -2.76 0.19
C ILE A 291 -17.46 -2.14 -1.06
N PHE A 292 -17.78 -0.88 -1.36
CA PHE A 292 -17.21 -0.18 -2.50
C PHE A 292 -15.69 0.02 -2.35
N VAL A 293 -15.20 0.34 -1.15
CA VAL A 293 -13.76 0.42 -0.87
C VAL A 293 -13.07 -0.93 -1.10
N LEU A 294 -13.70 -2.04 -0.68
CA LEU A 294 -13.16 -3.38 -0.95
C LEU A 294 -13.13 -3.72 -2.44
N LEU A 295 -14.19 -3.37 -3.18
CA LEU A 295 -14.25 -3.54 -4.63
C LEU A 295 -13.13 -2.77 -5.31
N LEU A 296 -12.92 -1.51 -4.89
CA LEU A 296 -11.84 -0.68 -5.39
C LEU A 296 -10.47 -1.31 -5.10
N GLY A 297 -10.27 -1.88 -3.90
CA GLY A 297 -9.05 -2.62 -3.56
C GLY A 297 -8.80 -3.84 -4.43
N LEU A 298 -9.83 -4.64 -4.69
CA LEU A 298 -9.74 -5.78 -5.61
C LEU A 298 -9.38 -5.32 -7.03
N VAL A 299 -10.02 -4.26 -7.53
CA VAL A 299 -9.73 -3.68 -8.85
C VAL A 299 -8.28 -3.16 -8.92
N LEU A 300 -7.80 -2.48 -7.88
CA LEU A 300 -6.41 -2.01 -7.82
C LEU A 300 -5.41 -3.16 -7.78
N SER A 301 -5.73 -4.24 -7.05
CA SER A 301 -4.92 -5.46 -7.04
C SER A 301 -4.84 -6.11 -8.43
N MET A 302 -5.97 -6.23 -9.13
CA MET A 302 -6.01 -6.71 -10.51
C MET A 302 -5.23 -5.78 -11.44
N TYR A 303 -5.41 -4.47 -11.30
CA TYR A 303 -4.71 -3.46 -12.10
C TYR A 303 -3.19 -3.54 -11.93
N GLY A 304 -2.70 -3.69 -10.69
CA GLY A 304 -1.27 -3.91 -10.40
C GLY A 304 -0.71 -5.16 -11.09
N ASN A 305 -1.46 -6.27 -11.07
CA ASN A 305 -1.08 -7.49 -11.79
C ASN A 305 -1.07 -7.31 -13.33
N VAL A 306 -2.02 -6.56 -13.89
CA VAL A 306 -2.03 -6.21 -15.33
C VAL A 306 -0.84 -5.34 -15.69
N LEU A 307 -0.50 -4.34 -14.87
CA LEU A 307 0.68 -3.49 -15.08
C LEU A 307 1.97 -4.30 -15.05
N ARG A 308 2.09 -5.23 -14.10
CA ARG A 308 3.20 -6.18 -14.04
C ARG A 308 3.31 -7.00 -15.32
N ALA A 309 2.20 -7.59 -15.79
CA ALA A 309 2.19 -8.39 -17.02
C ALA A 309 2.63 -7.55 -18.24
N ARG A 310 2.08 -6.34 -18.40
CA ARG A 310 2.47 -5.41 -19.48
C ARG A 310 3.94 -5.02 -19.41
N TYR A 311 4.46 -4.80 -18.21
CA TYR A 311 5.87 -4.46 -18.03
C TYR A 311 6.78 -5.61 -18.47
N VAL A 312 6.48 -6.84 -18.04
CA VAL A 312 7.23 -8.04 -18.45
C VAL A 312 7.19 -8.20 -19.98
N SER A 313 6.00 -8.13 -20.60
CA SER A 313 5.89 -8.26 -22.06
C SER A 313 6.70 -7.22 -22.83
N ARG A 314 6.74 -5.96 -22.37
CA ARG A 314 7.54 -4.90 -23.01
C ARG A 314 9.04 -5.13 -22.86
N ARG A 315 9.48 -5.67 -21.72
CA ARG A 315 10.89 -6.01 -21.49
C ARG A 315 11.32 -7.15 -22.42
N ASP A 316 10.50 -8.18 -22.53
CA ASP A 316 10.79 -9.33 -23.39
C ASP A 316 10.86 -8.92 -24.87
N GLN A 317 9.94 -8.06 -25.33
CA GLN A 317 9.97 -7.49 -26.69
C GLN A 317 11.23 -6.67 -26.98
N ARG A 318 11.76 -5.93 -26.00
CA ARG A 318 13.02 -5.18 -26.17
C ARG A 318 14.23 -6.10 -26.21
N ALA A 319 14.24 -7.16 -25.41
CA ALA A 319 15.31 -8.14 -25.39
C ALA A 319 15.37 -8.93 -26.70
N THR A 320 14.23 -9.31 -27.26
CA THR A 320 14.16 -10.00 -28.56
C THR A 320 14.45 -9.07 -29.73
N GLY A 321 13.96 -7.83 -29.70
CA GLY A 321 14.25 -6.83 -30.73
C GLY A 321 15.73 -6.47 -30.83
N ALA A 322 16.43 -6.36 -29.70
CA ALA A 322 17.88 -6.11 -29.67
C ALA A 322 18.72 -7.32 -30.16
N ALA A 323 18.18 -8.54 -30.07
CA ALA A 323 18.85 -9.74 -30.57
C ALA A 323 18.67 -9.96 -32.09
N THR A 324 17.59 -9.41 -32.68
CA THR A 324 17.33 -9.49 -34.13
C THR A 324 17.99 -8.39 -34.95
N ASP A 325 18.42 -7.30 -34.33
CA ASP A 325 19.00 -6.13 -35.01
C ASP A 325 20.54 -6.21 -35.09
N GLY A 326 21.04 -7.43 -35.35
CA GLY A 326 22.46 -7.83 -35.36
C GLY A 326 23.45 -6.67 -35.43
N GLY A 327 24.00 -6.29 -34.27
CA GLY A 327 24.98 -5.21 -34.19
C GLY A 327 26.18 -5.53 -35.07
N GLU A 328 26.31 -4.83 -36.19
CA GLU A 328 27.59 -4.71 -36.86
C GLU A 328 28.55 -4.01 -35.89
N PRO A 329 29.73 -4.59 -35.61
CA PRO A 329 30.74 -3.86 -34.88
C PRO A 329 31.15 -2.71 -35.78
N SER A 330 30.85 -1.46 -35.39
CA SER A 330 31.47 -0.32 -36.05
C SER A 330 32.96 -0.39 -35.77
N GLU A 331 33.70 -1.05 -36.66
CA GLU A 331 35.14 -0.92 -36.77
C GLU A 331 35.43 0.57 -36.85
N THR A 332 35.95 1.10 -35.75
CA THR A 332 36.52 2.43 -35.70
C THR A 332 37.78 2.37 -36.55
N LYS A 333 37.61 2.54 -37.86
CA LYS A 333 38.70 2.62 -38.83
C LYS A 333 39.38 3.97 -38.61
N ARG A 334 40.34 3.94 -37.71
CA ARG A 334 41.38 4.95 -37.54
C ARG A 334 42.23 4.92 -38.81
N SER A 335 41.96 5.79 -39.77
CA SER A 335 42.95 6.17 -40.78
C SER A 335 42.91 7.68 -41.01
N SER A 336 43.93 8.32 -40.46
CA SER A 336 44.54 9.58 -40.86
C SER A 336 44.40 9.92 -42.34
N SER A 337 43.86 11.10 -42.64
CA SER A 337 44.44 11.99 -43.64
C SER A 337 44.07 13.44 -43.31
N GLU A 338 45.06 14.31 -43.51
CA GLU A 338 45.23 15.69 -43.08
C GLU A 338 44.29 16.74 -43.70
N PRO A 339 44.29 17.98 -43.16
CA PRO A 339 43.39 19.06 -43.56
C PRO A 339 43.91 19.90 -44.75
N ARG A 340 43.01 20.26 -45.66
CA ARG A 340 43.10 21.40 -46.60
C ARG A 340 41.80 22.19 -46.44
N SER A 341 41.80 23.40 -45.90
CA SER A 341 42.24 24.69 -46.48
C SER A 341 41.54 25.03 -47.79
N ASP A 342 41.01 26.26 -47.81
CA ASP A 342 40.31 26.99 -48.89
C ASP A 342 38.78 26.81 -48.82
N GLY A 343 37.94 27.82 -48.68
CA GLY A 343 38.10 29.27 -48.84
C GLY A 343 36.85 29.80 -49.58
N GLY A 344 36.20 30.84 -49.04
CA GLY A 344 35.09 31.57 -49.67
C GLY A 344 33.69 30.98 -49.42
N GLU A 345 32.61 31.75 -49.25
CA GLU A 345 32.45 33.20 -49.32
C GLU A 345 31.11 33.57 -48.65
N VAL A 346 31.01 34.84 -48.27
CA VAL A 346 29.95 35.48 -47.50
C VAL A 346 28.85 36.01 -48.42
N SER A 347 27.58 35.79 -48.06
CA SER A 347 26.45 36.70 -48.30
C SER A 347 25.21 36.11 -47.59
N GLY A 348 24.39 36.80 -46.80
CA GLY A 348 24.18 38.23 -46.65
C GLY A 348 22.65 38.50 -46.63
N ALA A 349 22.17 38.98 -45.48
CA ALA A 349 21.02 39.87 -45.29
C ALA A 349 19.59 39.37 -45.02
N ASN A 350 18.99 40.11 -44.08
CA ASN A 350 17.57 40.38 -43.76
C ASN A 350 16.83 39.35 -42.88
N ARG A 351 16.10 39.74 -41.83
CA ARG A 351 15.41 41.01 -41.59
C ARG A 351 15.08 41.21 -40.09
N SER A 352 15.07 42.48 -39.69
CA SER A 352 14.60 43.09 -38.45
C SER A 352 13.11 42.89 -38.15
N THR A 353 12.73 42.93 -36.86
CA THR A 353 11.60 43.68 -36.24
C THR A 353 11.62 43.40 -34.72
N SER A 354 12.08 44.35 -33.88
CA SER A 354 11.32 45.39 -33.17
C SER A 354 10.80 44.97 -31.77
N ASP A 355 11.44 45.55 -30.76
CA ASP A 355 11.02 45.85 -29.37
C ASP A 355 9.60 46.47 -29.24
N PRO A 356 8.93 46.58 -28.05
CA PRO A 356 9.55 47.12 -26.82
C PRO A 356 9.05 46.67 -25.41
N ARG A 357 9.95 46.91 -24.44
CA ARG A 357 9.83 47.43 -23.04
C ARG A 357 8.45 47.58 -22.34
N SER A 358 8.42 47.16 -21.07
CA SER A 358 8.10 47.98 -19.87
C SER A 358 8.73 47.26 -18.64
N ASP A 359 9.75 47.73 -17.92
CA ASP A 359 9.93 48.92 -17.04
C ASP A 359 8.91 49.08 -15.90
N GLY A 360 9.46 49.06 -14.66
CA GLY A 360 8.88 49.60 -13.42
C GLY A 360 8.48 48.54 -12.38
N GLY A 361 9.01 48.49 -11.15
CA GLY A 361 9.89 49.42 -10.45
C GLY A 361 10.21 48.91 -9.04
N GLU A 362 11.16 49.62 -8.44
CA GLU A 362 11.94 49.38 -7.23
C GLU A 362 11.23 49.49 -5.86
N VAL A 363 11.79 48.75 -4.89
CA VAL A 363 12.27 49.17 -3.54
C VAL A 363 11.29 49.81 -2.54
N SER A 364 11.21 49.21 -1.34
CA SER A 364 11.48 49.95 -0.11
C SER A 364 11.93 49.02 1.02
N GLU A 365 13.18 49.19 1.43
CA GLU A 365 13.67 48.89 2.76
C GLU A 365 12.89 49.69 3.81
N THR A 366 12.69 49.11 4.99
CA THR A 366 12.57 49.87 6.24
C THR A 366 13.39 49.23 7.33
N ASN A 367 14.01 50.12 8.07
CA ASN A 367 15.19 49.99 8.90
C ASN A 367 14.80 49.78 10.38
N ARG A 368 15.68 49.11 11.12
CA ARG A 368 16.04 49.28 12.56
C ARG A 368 14.93 49.48 13.62
N SER A 369 15.03 48.65 14.67
CA SER A 369 15.27 49.20 16.02
C SER A 369 15.99 48.19 16.91
N ALA A 370 17.03 48.67 17.58
CA ALA A 370 17.79 48.01 18.63
C ALA A 370 17.73 48.91 19.88
N ALA A 371 17.48 48.30 21.04
CA ALA A 371 17.85 48.73 22.41
C ALA A 371 17.31 47.66 23.36
N ASP A 372 18.12 46.84 24.03
CA ASP A 372 18.97 47.14 25.20
C ASP A 372 18.17 47.37 26.50
N HIS A 373 18.23 46.39 27.41
CA HIS A 373 18.61 46.53 28.83
C HIS A 373 18.11 45.36 29.70
N GLY A 374 18.97 44.90 30.62
CA GLY A 374 18.53 44.29 31.88
C GLY A 374 19.26 43.03 32.35
N SER A 375 20.49 43.19 32.83
CA SER A 375 21.15 42.27 33.77
C SER A 375 20.52 42.33 35.17
N THR A 376 20.36 41.19 35.87
CA THR A 376 20.89 40.87 37.23
C THR A 376 20.22 39.62 37.83
N ASP A 377 20.97 38.50 37.82
CA ASP A 377 21.45 37.73 39.01
C ASP A 377 20.45 36.99 39.97
N PRO A 378 20.90 36.18 40.95
CA PRO A 378 21.10 34.70 40.90
C PRO A 378 20.32 33.93 41.99
N ASN A 379 20.50 32.59 42.09
CA ASN A 379 20.36 31.66 43.25
C ASN A 379 20.38 30.22 42.67
N ASP A 380 21.16 29.20 43.08
CA ASP A 380 21.72 28.80 44.39
C ASP A 380 20.68 28.72 45.51
N ASP A 381 19.77 27.73 45.39
CA ASP A 381 19.47 26.66 46.36
C ASP A 381 18.25 25.81 45.92
#